data_AF-A0A6A3NSJ7-F1
#
_entry.id   AF-A0A6A3NSJ7-F1
#
_cell.length_a   1.000
_cell.length_b   1.000
_cell.length_c   1.000
_cell.angle_alpha   90.00
_cell.angle_beta   90.00
_cell.angle_gamma   90.00
#
_symmetry.space_group_name_H-M   'P 1'
#
loop_
_entity.id
_entity.type
_entity.pdbx_description
1 polymer ?
#
loop_
_entity_poly.entity_id
_entity_poly.type
_entity_poly.pdbx_seq_one_letter_code
_entity_poly.pdbx_strand_id
1 'polypeptide(L)'
;MRPDAAFDAQDARDAAFNPLVALQSLLAADVASAKQRVRAAQQLQSYFARLSPTPGLLLSYEPYLPLLTEILGTKGQELQAAVLAVLLALAGHNPAGFSDWMARNTQLGSEPWLVQWSYALLLQTEKTVPRRGDADEWDKASTQFKEFDRAFARVLHMWRTLLDHTADVALVDQLVKYLQALLVQQEEGADKWRKMMLKKLQTHFVDIADVLIGWMMSTGPHSPLREEILALLHHFGRLWADNSVFSLQLLNSFADEIVNLCDSWNDQEADGDRTSTLLTCFMMVAQCVPDLALPAEESADSSFVRVLHRVASCPKPEYSLFCLANCSEYMLKCTTVRWTNSLRL
;
A
#
# COMPACT_ATOMS: atom_id res chain seq x y z
N MET A 1 -15.19 -49.01 -20.73
CA MET A 1 -14.53 -47.72 -20.52
C MET A 1 -13.10 -48.01 -20.10
N ARG A 2 -12.10 -47.66 -20.93
CA ARG A 2 -10.69 -47.76 -20.54
C ARG A 2 -10.35 -46.53 -19.67
N PRO A 3 -9.57 -46.67 -18.59
CA PRO A 3 -9.00 -45.51 -17.90
C PRO A 3 -8.10 -44.77 -18.89
N ASP A 4 -8.18 -43.44 -18.91
CA ASP A 4 -7.40 -42.61 -19.81
C ASP A 4 -5.92 -42.72 -19.45
N ALA A 5 -5.13 -43.34 -20.34
CA ALA A 5 -3.68 -43.51 -20.18
C ALA A 5 -2.91 -42.17 -20.01
N ALA A 6 -3.55 -41.04 -20.34
CA ALA A 6 -3.04 -39.70 -20.07
C ALA A 6 -3.13 -39.32 -18.58
N PHE A 7 -4.17 -39.79 -17.88
CA PHE A 7 -4.36 -39.60 -16.44
C PHE A 7 -3.35 -40.46 -15.66
N ASP A 8 -3.20 -41.73 -16.04
CA ASP A 8 -2.24 -42.66 -15.44
C ASP A 8 -0.77 -42.23 -15.65
N ALA A 9 -0.44 -41.63 -16.80
CA ALA A 9 0.90 -41.12 -17.09
C ALA A 9 1.24 -39.83 -16.33
N GLN A 10 0.24 -39.03 -15.99
CA GLN A 10 0.40 -37.84 -15.16
C GLN A 10 0.60 -38.24 -13.69
N ASP A 11 -0.20 -39.18 -13.18
CA ASP A 11 -0.06 -39.74 -11.82
C ASP A 11 1.29 -40.45 -11.61
N ALA A 12 1.80 -41.17 -12.63
CA ALA A 12 3.11 -41.80 -12.56
C ALA A 12 4.28 -40.80 -12.57
N ARG A 13 4.14 -39.66 -13.28
CA ARG A 13 5.11 -38.55 -13.24
C ARG A 13 5.09 -37.82 -11.91
N ASP A 14 3.91 -37.72 -11.30
CA ASP A 14 3.72 -37.07 -10.00
C ASP A 14 4.24 -37.93 -8.83
N ALA A 15 4.13 -39.25 -8.92
CA ALA A 15 4.76 -40.19 -7.98
C ALA A 15 6.30 -40.21 -8.02
N ALA A 16 6.92 -39.75 -9.11
CA ALA A 16 8.38 -39.73 -9.29
C ALA A 16 9.04 -38.37 -8.95
N PHE A 17 8.25 -37.34 -8.64
CA PHE A 17 8.79 -36.01 -8.38
C PHE A 17 9.38 -35.89 -6.96
N ASN A 18 10.67 -35.56 -6.87
CA ASN A 18 11.32 -35.25 -5.60
C ASN A 18 11.50 -33.73 -5.43
N PRO A 19 10.75 -33.08 -4.52
CA PRO A 19 10.82 -31.64 -4.34
C PRO A 19 12.17 -31.16 -3.79
N LEU A 20 12.92 -31.98 -3.04
CA LEU A 20 14.25 -31.61 -2.56
C LEU A 20 15.27 -31.54 -3.69
N VAL A 21 15.18 -32.44 -4.67
CA VAL A 21 16.08 -32.43 -5.85
C VAL A 21 15.80 -31.21 -6.73
N ALA A 22 14.52 -30.86 -6.91
CA ALA A 22 14.15 -29.64 -7.61
C ALA A 22 14.62 -28.39 -6.86
N LEU A 23 14.50 -28.37 -5.53
CA LEU A 23 15.00 -27.27 -4.70
C LEU A 23 16.53 -27.13 -4.80
N GLN A 24 17.27 -28.23 -4.72
CA GLN A 24 18.72 -28.22 -4.92
C GLN A 24 19.09 -27.69 -6.30
N SER A 25 18.38 -28.13 -7.34
CA SER A 25 18.61 -27.67 -8.72
C SER A 25 18.32 -26.17 -8.89
N LEU A 26 17.31 -25.65 -8.18
CA LEU A 26 16.99 -24.22 -8.16
C LEU A 26 18.07 -23.39 -7.45
N LEU A 27 18.63 -23.91 -6.35
CA LEU A 27 19.63 -23.22 -5.53
C LEU A 27 21.07 -23.35 -6.06
N ALA A 28 21.36 -24.33 -6.92
CA ALA A 28 22.70 -24.61 -7.44
C ALA A 28 23.16 -23.62 -8.53
N ALA A 29 23.41 -22.36 -8.15
CA ALA A 29 23.79 -21.29 -9.08
C ALA A 29 25.07 -21.59 -9.89
N ASP A 30 26.04 -22.29 -9.30
CA ASP A 30 27.34 -22.59 -9.94
C ASP A 30 27.30 -23.81 -10.87
N VAL A 31 26.22 -24.61 -10.81
CA VAL A 31 26.13 -25.91 -11.51
C VAL A 31 24.98 -25.94 -12.52
N ALA A 32 23.86 -25.28 -12.21
CA ALA A 32 22.67 -25.29 -13.04
C ALA A 32 22.53 -23.99 -13.86
N SER A 33 22.26 -24.13 -15.16
CA SER A 33 21.93 -23.00 -16.02
C SER A 33 20.63 -22.31 -15.56
N ALA A 34 20.48 -21.01 -15.88
CA ALA A 34 19.27 -20.24 -15.56
C ALA A 34 17.98 -20.95 -16.03
N LYS A 35 18.00 -21.55 -17.23
CA LYS A 35 16.86 -22.32 -17.77
C LYS A 35 16.52 -23.57 -16.95
N GLN A 36 17.53 -24.28 -16.45
CA GLN A 36 17.30 -25.43 -15.56
C GLN A 36 16.71 -24.98 -14.22
N ARG A 37 17.21 -23.87 -13.67
CA ARG A 37 16.71 -23.27 -12.42
C ARG A 37 15.25 -22.81 -12.55
N VAL A 38 14.90 -22.12 -13.64
CA VAL A 38 13.51 -21.73 -13.95
C VAL A 38 12.60 -22.97 -14.04
N ARG A 39 13.03 -24.02 -14.74
CA ARG A 39 12.26 -25.26 -14.85
C ARG A 39 12.06 -25.93 -13.48
N ALA A 40 13.09 -25.96 -12.64
CA ALA A 40 13.00 -26.51 -11.30
C ALA A 40 12.02 -25.71 -10.41
N ALA A 41 12.04 -24.37 -10.49
CA ALA A 41 11.07 -23.51 -9.82
C ALA A 41 9.63 -23.78 -10.29
N GLN A 42 9.38 -23.89 -11.60
CA GLN A 42 8.06 -24.21 -12.13
C GLN A 42 7.53 -25.57 -11.63
N GLN A 43 8.42 -26.57 -11.54
CA GLN A 43 8.06 -27.89 -11.00
C GLN A 43 7.71 -27.82 -9.50
N LEU A 44 8.48 -27.08 -8.70
CA LEU A 44 8.19 -26.84 -7.28
C LEU A 44 6.86 -26.11 -7.08
N GLN A 45 6.63 -25.04 -7.85
CA GLN A 45 5.37 -24.29 -7.82
C GLN A 45 4.18 -25.22 -8.11
N SER A 46 4.30 -26.04 -9.16
CA SER A 46 3.25 -26.99 -9.57
C SER A 46 3.02 -28.06 -8.52
N TYR A 47 4.08 -28.50 -7.84
CA TYR A 47 3.99 -29.43 -6.73
C TYR A 47 3.22 -28.82 -5.54
N PHE A 48 3.63 -27.65 -5.06
CA PHE A 48 2.95 -26.98 -3.94
C PHE A 48 1.48 -26.69 -4.26
N ALA A 49 1.18 -26.19 -5.46
CA ALA A 49 -0.19 -25.88 -5.88
C ALA A 49 -1.15 -27.09 -5.85
N ARG A 50 -0.63 -28.33 -5.91
CA ARG A 50 -1.44 -29.56 -5.87
C ARG A 50 -1.63 -30.12 -4.46
N LEU A 51 -0.83 -29.68 -3.49
CA LEU A 51 -0.95 -30.13 -2.12
C LEU A 51 -2.18 -29.50 -1.47
N SER A 52 -2.82 -30.23 -0.56
CA SER A 52 -3.78 -29.62 0.37
C SER A 52 -3.07 -28.59 1.27
N PRO A 53 -3.78 -27.59 1.83
CA PRO A 53 -3.22 -26.68 2.82
C PRO A 53 -2.47 -27.44 3.92
N THR A 54 -1.16 -27.22 4.02
CA THR A 54 -0.26 -28.01 4.87
C THR A 54 0.65 -27.06 5.64
N PRO A 55 0.19 -26.53 6.79
CA PRO A 55 0.92 -25.47 7.51
C PRO A 55 2.35 -25.85 7.93
N GLY A 56 2.60 -27.15 8.14
CA GLY A 56 3.92 -27.69 8.48
C GLY A 56 4.98 -27.54 7.38
N LEU A 57 4.59 -27.23 6.12
CA LEU A 57 5.54 -26.98 5.04
C LEU A 57 6.46 -25.78 5.34
N LEU A 58 5.99 -24.79 6.10
CA LEU A 58 6.85 -23.68 6.51
C LEU A 58 8.09 -24.19 7.25
N LEU A 59 7.94 -25.09 8.22
CA LEU A 59 9.07 -25.62 9.00
C LEU A 59 10.08 -26.38 8.14
N SER A 60 9.60 -27.09 7.11
CA SER A 60 10.46 -27.84 6.20
C SER A 60 11.23 -26.95 5.23
N TYR A 61 10.67 -25.80 4.86
CA TYR A 61 11.23 -24.92 3.84
C TYR A 61 11.86 -23.63 4.39
N GLU A 62 11.61 -23.28 5.65
CA GLU A 62 12.17 -22.11 6.35
C GLU A 62 13.70 -22.01 6.21
N PRO A 63 14.51 -23.08 6.33
CA PRO A 63 15.96 -22.99 6.16
C PRO A 63 16.41 -22.54 4.76
N TYR A 64 15.56 -22.69 3.75
CA TYR A 64 15.87 -22.34 2.36
C TYR A 64 15.32 -20.98 1.95
N LEU A 65 14.44 -20.37 2.75
CA LEU A 65 13.84 -19.07 2.44
C LEU A 65 14.89 -17.97 2.23
N PRO A 66 15.95 -17.82 3.07
CA PRO A 66 16.99 -16.83 2.83
C PRO A 66 17.63 -16.96 1.43
N LEU A 67 17.98 -18.19 1.04
CA LEU A 67 18.60 -18.48 -0.26
C LEU A 67 17.65 -18.20 -1.44
N LEU A 68 16.36 -18.50 -1.28
CA LEU A 68 15.35 -18.19 -2.30
C LEU A 68 15.16 -16.68 -2.43
N THR A 69 15.17 -15.95 -1.32
CA THR A 69 15.03 -14.49 -1.32
C THR A 69 16.26 -13.78 -1.88
N GLU A 70 17.46 -14.33 -1.69
CA GLU A 70 18.67 -13.83 -2.34
C GLU A 70 18.52 -13.83 -3.88
N ILE A 71 17.91 -14.88 -4.45
CA ILE A 71 17.67 -14.96 -5.91
C ILE A 71 16.77 -13.81 -6.37
N LEU A 72 15.79 -13.40 -5.57
CA LEU A 72 14.93 -12.25 -5.89
C LEU A 72 15.72 -10.93 -5.95
N GLY A 73 16.84 -10.82 -5.24
CA GLY A 73 17.76 -9.68 -5.32
C GLY A 73 18.73 -9.71 -6.50
N THR A 74 18.82 -10.82 -7.25
CA THR A 74 19.77 -10.97 -8.37
C THR A 74 19.22 -10.52 -9.72
N LYS A 75 20.10 -10.32 -10.72
CA LYS A 75 19.67 -10.02 -12.10
C LYS A 75 19.08 -11.25 -12.77
N GLY A 76 17.85 -11.16 -13.28
CA GLY A 76 17.24 -12.20 -14.11
C GLY A 76 15.73 -12.30 -13.91
N GLN A 77 14.97 -11.47 -14.63
CA GLN A 77 13.52 -11.32 -14.43
C GLN A 77 12.74 -12.64 -14.49
N GLU A 78 13.08 -13.54 -15.41
CA GLU A 78 12.39 -14.83 -15.55
C GLU A 78 12.59 -15.72 -14.31
N LEU A 79 13.82 -15.78 -13.79
CA LEU A 79 14.14 -16.54 -12.59
C LEU A 79 13.53 -15.91 -11.34
N GLN A 80 13.58 -14.58 -11.22
CA GLN A 80 12.94 -13.85 -10.12
C GLN A 80 11.43 -14.11 -10.10
N ALA A 81 10.76 -14.04 -11.26
CA ALA A 81 9.33 -14.32 -11.37
C ALA A 81 9.01 -15.79 -11.01
N ALA A 82 9.82 -16.74 -11.47
CA ALA A 82 9.63 -18.15 -11.14
C ALA A 82 9.82 -18.43 -9.64
N VAL A 83 10.84 -17.84 -9.00
CA VAL A 83 11.07 -17.97 -7.55
C VAL A 83 9.96 -17.30 -6.74
N LEU A 84 9.50 -16.12 -7.15
CA LEU A 84 8.37 -15.44 -6.51
C LEU A 84 7.11 -16.32 -6.57
N ALA A 85 6.85 -16.96 -7.72
CA ALA A 85 5.73 -17.88 -7.86
C ALA A 85 5.84 -19.11 -6.94
N VAL A 86 7.04 -19.65 -6.74
CA VAL A 86 7.31 -20.73 -5.77
C VAL A 86 7.01 -20.26 -4.35
N LEU A 87 7.54 -19.10 -3.95
CA LEU A 87 7.35 -18.53 -2.62
C LEU A 87 5.88 -18.22 -2.33
N LEU A 88 5.13 -17.75 -3.33
CA LEU A 88 3.70 -17.53 -3.25
C LEU A 88 2.90 -18.82 -3.11
N ALA A 89 3.20 -19.84 -3.92
CA ALA A 89 2.56 -21.16 -3.82
C ALA A 89 2.83 -21.79 -2.44
N LEU A 90 4.07 -21.71 -1.95
CA LEU A 90 4.45 -22.19 -0.63
C LEU A 90 3.74 -21.41 0.49
N ALA A 91 3.68 -20.08 0.38
CA ALA A 91 3.02 -19.23 1.37
C ALA A 91 1.51 -19.45 1.46
N GLY A 92 0.86 -19.90 0.38
CA GLY A 92 -0.54 -20.29 0.36
C GLY A 92 -0.91 -21.42 1.35
N HIS A 93 0.06 -22.23 1.78
CA HIS A 93 -0.18 -23.28 2.79
C HIS A 93 -0.20 -22.77 4.23
N ASN A 94 0.40 -21.59 4.50
CA ASN A 94 0.46 -20.98 5.82
C ASN A 94 0.62 -19.44 5.74
N PRO A 95 -0.39 -18.69 5.25
CA PRO A 95 -0.23 -17.27 4.98
C PRO A 95 0.22 -16.45 6.20
N ALA A 96 -0.33 -16.72 7.39
CA ALA A 96 0.06 -16.02 8.61
C ALA A 96 1.48 -16.38 9.07
N GLY A 97 1.90 -17.65 8.95
CA GLY A 97 3.27 -18.04 9.28
C GLY A 97 4.30 -17.40 8.36
N PHE A 98 3.98 -17.28 7.07
CA PHE A 98 4.85 -16.61 6.11
C PHE A 98 4.89 -15.09 6.30
N SER A 99 3.78 -14.43 6.61
CA SER A 99 3.80 -13.00 6.95
C SER A 99 4.58 -12.73 8.25
N ASP A 100 4.48 -13.62 9.25
CA ASP A 100 5.29 -13.56 10.47
C ASP A 100 6.78 -13.78 10.20
N TRP A 101 7.13 -14.65 9.23
CA TRP A 101 8.51 -14.82 8.78
C TRP A 101 9.02 -13.56 8.06
N MET A 102 8.27 -13.02 7.09
CA MET A 102 8.66 -11.80 6.35
C MET A 102 8.92 -10.64 7.31
N ALA A 103 8.01 -10.40 8.24
CA ALA A 103 8.13 -9.31 9.20
C ALA A 103 9.29 -9.49 10.20
N ARG A 104 9.73 -10.72 10.48
CA ARG A 104 10.94 -10.98 11.30
C ARG A 104 12.24 -10.82 10.51
N ASN A 105 12.19 -11.00 9.20
CA ASN A 105 13.35 -10.95 8.31
C ASN A 105 13.38 -9.65 7.47
N THR A 106 12.54 -8.68 7.82
CA THR A 106 12.60 -7.35 7.24
C THR A 106 13.87 -6.67 7.77
N GLN A 107 14.92 -6.65 6.94
CA GLN A 107 16.16 -5.91 7.19
C GLN A 107 16.19 -4.68 6.27
N LEU A 108 16.74 -3.57 6.79
CA LEU A 108 16.97 -2.36 6.00
C LEU A 108 18.07 -2.67 4.95
N GLY A 109 17.74 -2.60 3.65
CA GLY A 109 18.60 -2.84 2.49
C GLY A 109 18.18 -3.95 1.50
N SER A 110 17.13 -4.74 1.76
CA SER A 110 16.68 -5.86 0.90
C SER A 110 15.16 -5.86 0.60
N GLU A 111 14.52 -4.71 0.49
CA GLU A 111 13.07 -4.55 0.69
C GLU A 111 12.16 -4.65 -0.56
N PRO A 112 12.57 -4.29 -1.78
CA PRO A 112 11.63 -4.22 -2.91
C PRO A 112 10.90 -5.55 -3.22
N TRP A 113 11.63 -6.66 -3.17
CA TRP A 113 11.04 -7.99 -3.41
C TRP A 113 10.17 -8.46 -2.24
N LEU A 114 10.48 -8.02 -1.01
CA LEU A 114 9.72 -8.37 0.19
C LEU A 114 8.37 -7.65 0.20
N VAL A 115 8.35 -6.38 -0.21
CA VAL A 115 7.12 -5.62 -0.43
C VAL A 115 6.29 -6.24 -1.55
N GLN A 116 6.89 -6.60 -2.69
CA GLN A 116 6.20 -7.28 -3.78
C GLN A 116 5.61 -8.64 -3.35
N TRP A 117 6.39 -9.45 -2.62
CA TRP A 117 5.95 -10.77 -2.16
C TRP A 117 4.80 -10.67 -1.16
N SER A 118 4.92 -9.78 -0.18
CA SER A 118 3.85 -9.57 0.81
C SER A 118 2.56 -9.04 0.18
N TYR A 119 2.65 -8.13 -0.80
CA TYR A 119 1.47 -7.68 -1.57
C TYR A 119 0.81 -8.85 -2.31
N ALA A 120 1.58 -9.63 -3.07
CA ALA A 120 1.06 -10.75 -3.83
C ALA A 120 0.50 -11.87 -2.92
N LEU A 121 1.08 -12.09 -1.74
CA LEU A 121 0.54 -13.01 -0.73
C LEU A 121 -0.86 -12.58 -0.28
N LEU A 122 -1.08 -11.29 0.00
CA LEU A 122 -2.40 -10.80 0.39
C LEU A 122 -3.44 -11.03 -0.71
N LEU A 123 -3.09 -10.72 -1.96
CA LEU A 123 -3.99 -10.93 -3.10
C LEU A 123 -4.32 -12.40 -3.32
N GLN A 124 -3.36 -13.30 -3.18
CA GLN A 124 -3.60 -14.73 -3.36
C GLN A 124 -4.40 -15.31 -2.21
N THR A 125 -4.13 -14.88 -0.97
CA THR A 125 -4.82 -15.39 0.21
C THR A 125 -6.27 -14.94 0.25
N GLU A 126 -6.56 -13.71 -0.18
CA GLU A 126 -7.93 -13.19 -0.34
C GLU A 126 -8.80 -14.14 -1.17
N LYS A 127 -8.29 -14.63 -2.30
CA LYS A 127 -9.03 -15.51 -3.22
C LYS A 127 -9.47 -16.82 -2.59
N THR A 128 -8.85 -17.21 -1.48
CA THR A 128 -9.20 -18.43 -0.74
C THR A 128 -10.27 -18.21 0.33
N VAL A 129 -10.65 -16.95 0.60
CA VAL A 129 -11.62 -16.59 1.61
C VAL A 129 -13.03 -16.93 1.11
N PRO A 130 -13.77 -17.83 1.80
CA PRO A 130 -15.10 -18.21 1.37
C PRO A 130 -16.09 -17.05 1.50
N ARG A 131 -17.03 -17.00 0.56
CA ARG A 131 -18.09 -16.01 0.46
C ARG A 131 -19.43 -16.63 0.88
N ARG A 132 -20.27 -15.90 1.61
CA ARG A 132 -21.59 -16.33 2.09
C ARG A 132 -22.71 -15.59 1.36
N GLY A 133 -23.67 -16.40 0.89
CA GLY A 133 -24.97 -15.95 0.38
C GLY A 133 -24.91 -15.17 -0.93
N ASP A 134 -26.08 -14.69 -1.37
CA ASP A 134 -26.26 -13.93 -2.62
C ASP A 134 -25.59 -12.54 -2.59
N ALA A 135 -25.18 -12.09 -1.40
CA ALA A 135 -24.52 -10.80 -1.18
C ALA A 135 -22.97 -10.88 -1.22
N ASP A 136 -22.39 -12.05 -1.50
CA ASP A 136 -20.94 -12.26 -1.65
C ASP A 136 -20.13 -11.83 -0.40
N GLU A 137 -20.68 -11.94 0.81
CA GLU A 137 -20.02 -11.46 2.03
C GLU A 137 -18.92 -12.42 2.49
N TRP A 138 -17.75 -11.93 2.91
CA TRP A 138 -16.73 -12.81 3.49
C TRP A 138 -17.24 -13.55 4.72
N ASP A 139 -17.03 -14.86 4.76
CA ASP A 139 -17.28 -15.67 5.95
C ASP A 139 -16.22 -15.38 7.02
N LYS A 140 -16.51 -14.42 7.88
CA LYS A 140 -15.60 -14.04 8.99
C LYS A 140 -15.40 -15.14 10.03
N ALA A 141 -16.24 -16.17 10.05
CA ALA A 141 -16.08 -17.30 10.97
C ALA A 141 -15.13 -18.38 10.42
N SER A 142 -14.92 -18.41 9.10
CA SER A 142 -14.03 -19.36 8.44
C SER A 142 -12.58 -19.23 8.92
N THR A 143 -11.85 -20.34 8.88
CA THR A 143 -10.42 -20.36 9.22
C THR A 143 -9.61 -19.58 8.19
N GLN A 144 -9.97 -19.66 6.91
CA GLN A 144 -9.33 -18.93 5.81
C GLN A 144 -9.42 -17.42 6.02
N PHE A 145 -10.58 -16.89 6.41
CA PHE A 145 -10.72 -15.47 6.73
C PHE A 145 -9.83 -15.05 7.89
N LYS A 146 -9.74 -15.86 8.96
CA LYS A 146 -8.91 -15.53 10.13
C LYS A 146 -7.42 -15.52 9.79
N GLU A 147 -6.96 -16.48 9.00
CA GLU A 147 -5.58 -16.53 8.50
C GLU A 147 -5.27 -15.33 7.62
N PHE A 148 -6.19 -15.01 6.70
CA PHE A 148 -6.10 -13.83 5.85
C PHE A 148 -6.05 -12.53 6.67
N ASP A 149 -6.97 -12.34 7.62
CA ASP A 149 -7.08 -11.15 8.47
C ASP A 149 -5.82 -10.93 9.32
N ARG A 150 -5.21 -12.02 9.81
CA ARG A 150 -3.94 -12.00 10.54
C ARG A 150 -2.77 -11.66 9.63
N ALA A 151 -2.69 -12.29 8.45
CA ALA A 151 -1.65 -12.00 7.47
C ALA A 151 -1.70 -10.54 7.04
N PHE A 152 -2.90 -10.03 6.76
CA PHE A 152 -3.16 -8.65 6.38
C PHE A 152 -2.69 -7.64 7.44
N ALA A 153 -3.06 -7.84 8.70
CA ALA A 153 -2.61 -6.98 9.80
C ALA A 153 -1.09 -6.99 9.95
N ARG A 154 -0.45 -8.17 9.81
CA ARG A 154 1.00 -8.30 9.92
C ARG A 154 1.74 -7.59 8.79
N VAL A 155 1.26 -7.73 7.55
CA VAL A 155 1.84 -7.06 6.38
C VAL A 155 1.70 -5.55 6.48
N LEU A 156 0.53 -5.02 6.86
CA LEU A 156 0.36 -3.58 7.05
C LEU A 156 1.29 -3.01 8.13
N HIS A 157 1.43 -3.71 9.25
CA HIS A 157 2.35 -3.29 10.30
C HIS A 157 3.81 -3.26 9.79
N MET A 158 4.22 -4.30 9.06
CA MET A 158 5.55 -4.38 8.46
C MET A 158 5.79 -3.25 7.45
N TRP A 159 4.84 -2.96 6.56
CA TRP A 159 4.92 -1.87 5.60
C TRP A 159 5.00 -0.50 6.27
N ARG A 160 4.25 -0.29 7.34
CA ARG A 160 4.36 0.92 8.17
C ARG A 160 5.77 1.04 8.75
N THR A 161 6.31 -0.02 9.35
CA THR A 161 7.69 0.01 9.88
C THR A 161 8.73 0.31 8.79
N LEU A 162 8.53 -0.21 7.57
CA LEU A 162 9.39 0.10 6.42
C LEU A 162 9.31 1.58 6.03
N LEU A 163 8.10 2.15 5.94
CA LEU A 163 7.91 3.57 5.64
C LEU A 163 8.59 4.47 6.69
N ASP A 164 8.49 4.11 7.97
CA ASP A 164 9.05 4.89 9.08
C ASP A 164 10.59 4.94 9.09
N HIS A 165 11.27 3.92 8.54
CA HIS A 165 12.73 3.74 8.71
C HIS A 165 13.53 3.74 7.40
N THR A 166 12.86 3.72 6.24
CA THR A 166 13.56 3.76 4.96
C THR A 166 14.01 5.17 4.60
N ALA A 167 15.10 5.25 3.83
CA ALA A 167 15.49 6.45 3.10
C ALA A 167 15.46 6.23 1.57
N ASP A 168 14.98 5.06 1.11
CA ASP A 168 14.92 4.69 -0.29
C ASP A 168 13.61 5.15 -0.93
N VAL A 169 13.70 6.18 -1.77
CA VAL A 169 12.59 6.74 -2.57
C VAL A 169 11.90 5.66 -3.42
N ALA A 170 12.64 4.72 -4.00
CA ALA A 170 12.06 3.68 -4.85
C ALA A 170 11.22 2.69 -4.03
N LEU A 171 11.65 2.37 -2.81
CA LEU A 171 10.88 1.55 -1.89
C LEU A 171 9.59 2.24 -1.46
N VAL A 172 9.66 3.54 -1.14
CA VAL A 172 8.49 4.34 -0.76
C VAL A 172 7.50 4.41 -1.92
N ASP A 173 7.96 4.68 -3.13
CA ASP A 173 7.15 4.67 -4.35
C ASP A 173 6.42 3.34 -4.53
N GLN A 174 7.13 2.22 -4.37
CA GLN A 174 6.53 0.90 -4.47
C GLN A 174 5.48 0.62 -3.37
N LEU A 175 5.77 1.01 -2.12
CA LEU A 175 4.84 0.87 -0.99
C LEU A 175 3.56 1.70 -1.21
N VAL A 176 3.71 2.95 -1.64
CA VAL A 176 2.59 3.85 -1.95
C VAL A 176 1.74 3.25 -3.07
N LYS A 177 2.35 2.79 -4.15
CA LYS A 177 1.64 2.16 -5.28
C LYS A 177 0.88 0.91 -4.87
N TYR A 178 1.45 0.05 -4.03
CA TYR A 178 0.71 -1.13 -3.57
C TYR A 178 -0.40 -0.79 -2.57
N LEU A 179 -0.18 0.17 -1.65
CA LEU A 179 -1.24 0.65 -0.78
C LEU A 179 -2.40 1.24 -1.58
N GLN A 180 -2.11 2.04 -2.60
CA GLN A 180 -3.13 2.54 -3.53
C GLN A 180 -3.80 1.40 -4.30
N ALA A 181 -3.04 0.48 -4.89
CA ALA A 181 -3.58 -0.62 -5.67
C ALA A 181 -4.53 -1.49 -4.82
N LEU A 182 -4.21 -1.69 -3.54
CA LEU A 182 -5.10 -2.34 -2.61
C LEU A 182 -6.35 -1.47 -2.32
N LEU A 183 -6.24 -0.15 -2.17
CA LEU A 183 -7.41 0.72 -1.90
C LEU A 183 -8.34 0.94 -3.10
N VAL A 184 -7.81 0.90 -4.32
CA VAL A 184 -8.47 1.28 -5.58
C VAL A 184 -8.80 0.06 -6.44
N GLN A 185 -8.76 -1.17 -5.88
CA GLN A 185 -9.19 -2.35 -6.61
C GLN A 185 -10.54 -2.10 -7.29
N GLN A 186 -10.64 -2.35 -8.59
CA GLN A 186 -11.85 -2.05 -9.39
C GLN A 186 -12.75 -3.26 -9.63
N GLU A 187 -12.45 -4.41 -9.04
CA GLU A 187 -13.23 -5.63 -9.23
C GLU A 187 -14.53 -5.65 -8.39
N GLU A 188 -15.48 -6.50 -8.77
CA GLU A 188 -16.70 -6.74 -7.98
C GLU A 188 -16.33 -7.14 -6.53
N GLY A 189 -16.84 -6.39 -5.55
CA GLY A 189 -16.46 -6.56 -4.13
C GLY A 189 -15.34 -5.64 -3.62
N ALA A 190 -14.79 -4.76 -4.48
CA ALA A 190 -13.83 -3.71 -4.15
C ALA A 190 -14.16 -2.91 -2.88
N ASP A 191 -15.43 -2.59 -2.69
CA ASP A 191 -15.90 -1.81 -1.55
C ASP A 191 -15.69 -2.54 -0.21
N LYS A 192 -15.75 -3.87 -0.19
CA LYS A 192 -15.51 -4.70 1.01
C LYS A 192 -14.03 -4.71 1.35
N TRP A 193 -13.20 -4.91 0.32
CA TRP A 193 -11.75 -4.84 0.44
C TRP A 193 -11.31 -3.49 0.98
N ARG A 194 -11.75 -2.40 0.34
CA ARG A 194 -11.51 -1.03 0.76
C ARG A 194 -11.96 -0.77 2.20
N LYS A 195 -13.18 -1.17 2.59
CA LYS A 195 -13.68 -1.00 3.97
C LYS A 195 -12.81 -1.72 5.00
N MET A 196 -12.40 -2.96 4.71
CA MET A 196 -11.53 -3.72 5.60
C MET A 196 -10.14 -3.08 5.69
N MET A 197 -9.56 -2.67 4.56
CA MET A 197 -8.29 -1.96 4.53
C MET A 197 -8.32 -0.71 5.40
N LEU A 198 -9.31 0.17 5.19
CA LEU A 198 -9.45 1.41 5.97
C LEU A 198 -9.59 1.09 7.46
N LYS A 199 -10.40 0.08 7.82
CA LYS A 199 -10.55 -0.36 9.21
C LYS A 199 -9.21 -0.80 9.82
N LYS A 200 -8.36 -1.49 9.07
CA LYS A 200 -7.06 -1.98 9.54
C LYS A 200 -5.99 -0.89 9.57
N LEU A 201 -6.07 0.08 8.65
CA LEU A 201 -5.22 1.25 8.63
C LEU A 201 -5.56 2.24 9.76
N GLN A 202 -6.81 2.24 10.26
CA GLN A 202 -7.27 3.17 11.28
C GLN A 202 -6.31 3.32 12.48
N THR A 203 -5.79 2.22 13.00
CA THR A 203 -4.89 2.24 14.18
C THR A 203 -3.47 2.73 13.88
N HIS A 204 -3.14 2.89 12.60
CA HIS A 204 -1.82 3.32 12.12
C HIS A 204 -1.91 4.58 11.26
N PHE A 205 -3.11 5.12 11.07
CA PHE A 205 -3.37 6.16 10.09
C PHE A 205 -2.57 7.43 10.36
N VAL A 206 -2.54 7.89 11.62
CA VAL A 206 -1.81 9.10 12.01
C VAL A 206 -0.33 8.96 11.67
N ASP A 207 0.30 7.86 12.12
CA ASP A 207 1.72 7.59 11.87
C ASP A 207 2.04 7.52 10.37
N ILE A 208 1.21 6.79 9.59
CA ILE A 208 1.39 6.65 8.15
C ILE A 208 1.21 8.00 7.45
N ALA A 209 0.18 8.78 7.83
CA ALA A 209 -0.09 10.08 7.21
C ALA A 209 1.05 11.07 7.47
N ASP A 210 1.57 11.11 8.70
CA ASP A 210 2.68 11.98 9.09
C ASP A 210 3.95 11.65 8.31
N VAL A 211 4.31 10.37 8.21
CA VAL A 211 5.49 9.92 7.44
C VAL A 211 5.34 10.22 5.95
N LEU A 212 4.17 9.96 5.37
CA LEU A 212 3.90 10.26 3.97
C LEU A 212 3.97 11.77 3.67
N ILE A 213 3.45 12.62 4.56
CA ILE A 213 3.60 14.07 4.47
C ILE A 213 5.08 14.46 4.55
N GLY A 214 5.85 13.87 5.47
CA GLY A 214 7.29 14.08 5.57
C GLY A 214 8.02 13.73 4.27
N TRP A 215 7.63 12.65 3.60
CA TRP A 215 8.15 12.27 2.28
C TRP A 215 7.80 13.28 1.18
N MET A 216 6.56 13.79 1.14
CA MET A 216 6.18 14.86 0.22
C MET A 216 7.04 16.11 0.42
N MET A 217 7.27 16.49 1.67
CA MET A 217 8.10 17.65 2.03
C MET A 217 9.58 17.45 1.65
N SER A 218 10.07 16.21 1.66
CA SER A 218 11.48 15.88 1.38
C SER A 218 11.80 15.70 -0.10
N THR A 219 10.84 15.27 -0.92
CA THR A 219 11.07 14.96 -2.35
C THR A 219 10.87 16.15 -3.29
N GLY A 220 10.28 17.25 -2.78
CA GLY A 220 10.06 18.48 -3.54
C GLY A 220 8.88 18.42 -4.53
N PRO A 221 8.53 19.56 -5.14
CA PRO A 221 7.25 19.72 -5.81
C PRO A 221 7.12 19.01 -7.16
N HIS A 222 8.23 18.70 -7.81
CA HIS A 222 8.29 18.08 -9.14
C HIS A 222 8.49 16.56 -9.11
N SER A 223 8.56 15.97 -7.91
CA SER A 223 8.72 14.52 -7.76
C SER A 223 7.44 13.77 -8.13
N PRO A 224 7.47 12.77 -9.03
CA PRO A 224 6.33 11.90 -9.28
C PRO A 224 5.81 11.21 -8.02
N LEU A 225 6.70 10.92 -7.07
CA LEU A 225 6.34 10.32 -5.79
C LEU A 225 5.40 11.22 -4.98
N ARG A 226 5.53 12.56 -5.09
CA ARG A 226 4.63 13.50 -4.41
C ARG A 226 3.18 13.32 -4.88
N GLU A 227 2.97 13.12 -6.18
CA GLU A 227 1.63 12.91 -6.76
C GLU A 227 1.04 11.57 -6.31
N GLU A 228 1.86 10.52 -6.27
CA GLU A 228 1.46 9.20 -5.78
C GLU A 228 1.08 9.26 -4.29
N ILE A 229 1.87 9.94 -3.46
CA ILE A 229 1.55 10.09 -2.04
C ILE A 229 0.27 10.91 -1.87
N LEU A 230 0.12 12.01 -2.62
CA LEU A 230 -1.07 12.85 -2.58
C LEU A 230 -2.33 12.06 -2.93
N ALA A 231 -2.28 11.26 -4.00
CA ALA A 231 -3.38 10.40 -4.40
C ALA A 231 -3.72 9.39 -3.28
N LEU A 232 -2.71 8.74 -2.69
CA LEU A 232 -2.92 7.79 -1.59
C LEU A 232 -3.59 8.45 -0.37
N LEU A 233 -3.06 9.60 0.08
CA LEU A 233 -3.59 10.34 1.22
C LEU A 233 -5.05 10.79 0.97
N HIS A 234 -5.38 11.19 -0.26
CA HIS A 234 -6.75 11.50 -0.63
C HIS A 234 -7.67 10.25 -0.56
N HIS A 235 -7.17 9.06 -0.94
CA HIS A 235 -7.94 7.81 -0.83
C HIS A 235 -8.21 7.37 0.62
N PHE A 236 -7.39 7.80 1.59
CA PHE A 236 -7.66 7.59 3.01
C PHE A 236 -8.96 8.26 3.46
N GLY A 237 -9.37 9.36 2.82
CA GLY A 237 -10.71 9.94 2.90
C GLY A 237 -11.32 9.95 4.31
N ARG A 238 -12.21 9.00 4.59
CA ARG A 238 -12.90 8.87 5.89
C ARG A 238 -11.96 8.76 7.09
N LEU A 239 -10.75 8.21 6.93
CA LEU A 239 -9.78 8.13 8.02
C LEU A 239 -9.39 9.53 8.55
N TRP A 240 -9.37 10.56 7.70
CA TRP A 240 -9.15 11.94 8.15
C TRP A 240 -10.28 12.43 9.06
N ALA A 241 -11.53 12.11 8.71
CA ALA A 241 -12.69 12.50 9.51
C ALA A 241 -12.78 11.71 10.83
N ASP A 242 -12.52 10.41 10.78
CA ASP A 242 -12.50 9.53 11.95
C ASP A 242 -11.35 9.90 12.92
N ASN A 243 -10.31 10.61 12.45
CA ASN A 243 -9.20 11.15 13.25
C ASN A 243 -9.22 12.70 13.29
N SER A 244 -10.40 13.28 13.50
CA SER A 244 -10.64 14.72 13.45
C SER A 244 -9.71 15.60 14.29
N VAL A 245 -9.30 15.16 15.49
CA VAL A 245 -8.38 15.92 16.35
C VAL A 245 -7.02 16.11 15.67
N PHE A 246 -6.46 15.02 15.12
CA PHE A 246 -5.21 15.07 14.37
C PHE A 246 -5.34 15.93 13.11
N SER A 247 -6.40 15.71 12.33
CA SER A 247 -6.65 16.46 11.10
C SER A 247 -6.77 17.97 11.35
N LEU A 248 -7.47 18.37 12.41
CA LEU A 248 -7.62 19.79 12.79
C LEU A 248 -6.28 20.40 13.25
N GLN A 249 -5.51 19.69 14.08
CA GLN A 249 -4.19 20.14 14.52
C GLN A 249 -3.24 20.33 13.32
N LEU A 250 -3.25 19.38 12.39
CA LEU A 250 -2.44 19.42 11.18
C LEU A 250 -2.83 20.59 10.26
N LEU A 251 -4.13 20.81 10.04
CA LEU A 251 -4.64 21.96 9.27
C LEU A 251 -4.20 23.29 9.87
N ASN A 252 -4.29 23.44 11.19
CA ASN A 252 -3.86 24.66 11.88
C ASN A 252 -2.34 24.85 11.79
N SER A 253 -1.55 23.78 11.97
CA SER A 253 -0.10 23.81 11.84
C SER A 253 0.32 24.25 10.43
N PHE A 254 -0.27 23.67 9.39
CA PHE A 254 -0.02 24.08 8.01
C PHE A 254 -0.44 25.53 7.77
N ALA A 255 -1.61 25.95 8.28
CA ALA A 255 -2.08 27.31 8.11
C ALA A 255 -1.12 28.33 8.75
N ASP A 256 -0.66 28.08 9.98
CA ASP A 256 0.30 28.94 10.66
C ASP A 256 1.62 29.04 9.89
N GLU A 257 2.14 27.91 9.41
CA GLU A 257 3.38 27.87 8.64
C GLU A 257 3.28 28.58 7.30
N ILE A 258 2.18 28.35 6.55
CA ILE A 258 1.92 29.04 5.27
C ILE A 258 1.82 30.55 5.49
N VAL A 259 1.08 30.99 6.51
CA VAL A 259 0.93 32.42 6.83
C VAL A 259 2.29 33.03 7.15
N ASN A 260 3.10 32.37 7.99
CA ASN A 260 4.44 32.84 8.33
C ASN A 260 5.36 32.94 7.10
N LEU A 261 5.34 31.94 6.21
CA LEU A 261 6.13 31.95 4.97
C LEU A 261 5.70 33.07 4.02
N CYS A 262 4.39 33.32 3.90
CA CYS A 262 3.87 34.45 3.13
C CYS A 262 4.28 35.81 3.72
N ASP A 263 4.33 35.93 5.05
CA ASP A 263 4.70 37.18 5.73
C ASP A 263 6.22 37.47 5.65
N SER A 264 7.07 36.43 5.70
CA SER A 264 8.53 36.56 5.57
C SER A 264 9.04 36.65 4.12
N TRP A 265 8.13 36.67 3.14
CA TRP A 265 8.45 36.51 1.71
C TRP A 265 9.30 37.65 1.12
N ASN A 266 9.29 38.83 1.73
CA ASN A 266 10.04 39.98 1.26
C ASN A 266 11.55 39.92 1.57
N ASP A 267 11.99 39.04 2.48
CA ASP A 267 13.33 39.11 3.07
C ASP A 267 14.30 37.99 2.63
N GLN A 268 13.86 36.95 1.89
CA GLN A 268 14.74 35.87 1.37
C GLN A 268 14.22 35.30 0.04
N GLU A 269 15.08 34.54 -0.66
CA GLU A 269 14.68 33.56 -1.69
C GLU A 269 13.65 32.62 -1.06
N ALA A 270 12.37 33.01 -1.14
CA ALA A 270 11.30 32.25 -0.55
C ALA A 270 11.33 30.83 -1.12
N ASP A 271 11.33 29.85 -0.21
CA ASP A 271 11.29 28.42 -0.51
C ASP A 271 9.92 28.08 -1.12
N GLY A 272 9.80 28.41 -2.42
CA GLY A 272 8.58 28.25 -3.21
C GLY A 272 8.15 26.80 -3.30
N ASP A 273 9.12 25.90 -3.28
CA ASP A 273 8.95 24.45 -3.32
C ASP A 273 8.30 23.93 -2.03
N ARG A 274 8.79 24.36 -0.87
CA ARG A 274 8.17 24.08 0.43
C ARG A 274 6.78 24.69 0.53
N THR A 275 6.61 25.94 0.10
CA THR A 275 5.31 26.62 0.15
C THR A 275 4.27 25.91 -0.72
N SER A 276 4.65 25.53 -1.95
CA SER A 276 3.79 24.72 -2.83
C SER A 276 3.39 23.40 -2.18
N THR A 277 4.35 22.71 -1.53
CA THR A 277 4.11 21.42 -0.89
C THR A 277 3.16 21.54 0.30
N LEU A 278 3.38 22.53 1.18
CA LEU A 278 2.48 22.84 2.29
C LEU A 278 1.07 23.15 1.83
N LEU A 279 0.92 23.98 0.79
CA LEU A 279 -0.39 24.31 0.23
C LEU A 279 -1.10 23.08 -0.31
N THR A 280 -0.39 22.20 -1.03
CA THR A 280 -0.98 20.95 -1.52
C THR A 280 -1.43 20.03 -0.37
N CYS A 281 -0.59 19.84 0.65
CA CYS A 281 -0.94 19.04 1.82
C CYS A 281 -2.16 19.62 2.55
N PHE A 282 -2.15 20.94 2.80
CA PHE A 282 -3.26 21.66 3.42
C PHE A 282 -4.57 21.46 2.64
N MET A 283 -4.54 21.69 1.32
CA MET A 283 -5.72 21.55 0.47
C MET A 283 -6.26 20.12 0.43
N MET A 284 -5.38 19.12 0.39
CA MET A 284 -5.80 17.71 0.43
C MET A 284 -6.49 17.35 1.75
N VAL A 285 -5.93 17.76 2.89
CA VAL A 285 -6.57 17.48 4.19
C VAL A 285 -7.89 18.24 4.28
N ALA A 286 -7.93 19.51 3.87
CA ALA A 286 -9.15 20.31 3.86
C ALA A 286 -10.25 19.65 3.01
N GLN A 287 -9.90 19.14 1.82
CA GLN A 287 -10.81 18.38 0.94
C GLN A 287 -11.37 17.12 1.62
N CYS A 288 -10.58 16.44 2.45
CA CYS A 288 -11.02 15.25 3.17
C CYS A 288 -11.89 15.55 4.40
N VAL A 289 -11.73 16.73 5.02
CA VAL A 289 -12.47 17.17 6.22
C VAL A 289 -12.96 18.62 6.09
N PRO A 290 -13.90 18.89 5.17
CA PRO A 290 -14.30 20.27 4.85
C PRO A 290 -14.92 21.00 6.04
N ASP A 291 -15.68 20.29 6.88
CA ASP A 291 -16.32 20.88 8.07
C ASP A 291 -15.31 21.31 9.15
N LEU A 292 -14.12 20.70 9.18
CA LEU A 292 -13.04 21.10 10.08
C LEU A 292 -12.25 22.28 9.54
N ALA A 293 -12.03 22.31 8.22
CA ALA A 293 -11.30 23.38 7.56
C ALA A 293 -12.10 24.70 7.49
N LEU A 294 -13.42 24.60 7.24
CA LEU A 294 -14.33 25.73 7.17
C LEU A 294 -15.61 25.43 7.98
N PRO A 295 -15.61 25.71 9.30
CA PRO A 295 -16.75 25.52 10.17
C PRO A 295 -18.01 26.25 9.67
N ALA A 296 -19.19 25.77 10.08
CA ALA A 296 -20.48 26.34 9.66
C ALA A 296 -20.68 27.79 10.12
N GLU A 297 -20.08 28.17 11.24
CA GLU A 297 -19.90 29.57 11.61
C GLU A 297 -18.66 30.07 10.89
N GLU A 298 -18.84 30.85 9.81
CA GLU A 298 -17.75 31.44 9.04
C GLU A 298 -16.97 32.43 9.91
N SER A 299 -16.01 31.91 10.69
CA SER A 299 -15.08 32.71 11.44
C SER A 299 -13.90 33.08 10.55
N ALA A 300 -13.52 34.36 10.56
CA ALA A 300 -12.27 34.85 9.95
C ALA A 300 -11.02 34.12 10.48
N ASP A 301 -11.13 33.47 11.64
CA ASP A 301 -10.08 32.69 12.29
C ASP A 301 -9.99 31.24 11.79
N SER A 302 -10.87 30.80 10.89
CA SER A 302 -10.78 29.44 10.33
C SER A 302 -9.50 29.28 9.51
N SER A 303 -8.85 28.11 9.63
CA SER A 303 -7.57 27.83 8.95
C SER A 303 -7.67 28.02 7.45
N PHE A 304 -8.79 27.64 6.84
CA PHE A 304 -9.04 27.82 5.41
C PHE A 304 -9.12 29.29 4.98
N VAL A 305 -9.86 30.12 5.72
CA VAL A 305 -10.00 31.55 5.41
C VAL A 305 -8.66 32.29 5.59
N ARG A 306 -7.91 31.96 6.65
CA ARG A 306 -6.59 32.52 6.93
C ARG A 306 -5.60 32.26 5.79
N VAL A 307 -5.49 31.02 5.34
CA VAL A 307 -4.62 30.62 4.22
C VAL A 307 -5.07 31.31 2.93
N LEU A 308 -6.36 31.26 2.61
CA LEU A 308 -6.90 31.84 1.38
C LEU A 308 -6.63 33.35 1.29
N HIS A 309 -6.91 34.10 2.37
CA HIS A 309 -6.66 35.54 2.40
C HIS A 309 -5.18 35.87 2.22
N ARG A 310 -4.30 35.15 2.91
CA ARG A 310 -2.86 35.44 2.87
C ARG A 310 -2.25 35.11 1.53
N VAL A 311 -2.56 33.96 0.95
CA VAL A 311 -2.03 33.62 -0.39
C VAL A 311 -2.62 34.52 -1.48
N ALA A 312 -3.88 34.94 -1.37
CA ALA A 312 -4.47 35.90 -2.30
C ALA A 312 -3.79 37.28 -2.22
N SER A 313 -3.29 37.67 -1.04
CA SER A 313 -2.55 38.92 -0.84
C SER A 313 -1.05 38.84 -1.22
N CYS A 314 -0.55 37.67 -1.63
CA CYS A 314 0.85 37.51 -2.01
C CYS A 314 1.18 38.24 -3.33
N PRO A 315 2.30 38.99 -3.40
CA PRO A 315 2.66 39.80 -4.56
C PRO A 315 3.16 39.00 -5.79
N LYS A 316 3.25 37.67 -5.72
CA LYS A 316 3.65 36.80 -6.84
C LYS A 316 2.44 36.07 -7.45
N PRO A 317 2.06 36.33 -8.72
CA PRO A 317 0.83 35.82 -9.33
C PRO A 317 0.81 34.30 -9.56
N GLU A 318 1.98 33.65 -9.66
CA GLU A 318 2.09 32.20 -9.89
C GLU A 318 1.51 31.36 -8.72
N TYR A 319 1.67 31.82 -7.48
CA TYR A 319 1.11 31.15 -6.29
C TYR A 319 -0.36 31.48 -6.07
N SER A 320 -0.80 32.69 -6.44
CA SER A 320 -2.22 33.03 -6.49
C SER A 320 -2.95 32.18 -7.54
N LEU A 321 -2.33 31.91 -8.70
CA LEU A 321 -2.86 31.01 -9.73
C LEU A 321 -2.84 29.54 -9.29
N PHE A 322 -1.78 29.07 -8.61
CA PHE A 322 -1.73 27.73 -8.03
C PHE A 322 -2.81 27.53 -6.94
N CYS A 323 -3.00 28.53 -6.07
CA CYS A 323 -4.09 28.51 -5.09
C CYS A 323 -5.46 28.61 -5.75
N LEU A 324 -5.66 29.43 -6.76
CA LEU A 324 -6.93 29.48 -7.50
C LEU A 324 -7.23 28.15 -8.18
N ALA A 325 -6.24 27.50 -8.80
CA ALA A 325 -6.41 26.19 -9.43
C ALA A 325 -6.77 25.10 -8.40
N ASN A 326 -6.08 25.03 -7.27
CA ASN A 326 -6.31 23.98 -6.25
C ASN A 326 -7.48 24.29 -5.30
N CYS A 327 -7.78 25.56 -5.02
CA CYS A 327 -8.91 26.00 -4.19
C CYS A 327 -10.22 26.01 -4.96
N SER A 328 -10.22 26.26 -6.28
CA SER A 328 -11.46 26.28 -7.08
C SER A 328 -12.17 24.92 -7.07
N GLU A 329 -11.43 23.82 -7.19
CA GLU A 329 -11.99 22.47 -7.10
C GLU A 329 -12.55 22.15 -5.70
N TYR A 330 -11.87 22.61 -4.64
CA TYR A 330 -12.33 22.46 -3.26
C TYR A 330 -13.60 23.29 -2.97
N MET A 331 -13.65 24.54 -3.43
CA MET A 331 -14.82 25.42 -3.27
C MET A 331 -16.04 24.88 -4.03
N LEU A 332 -15.84 24.30 -5.22
CA LEU A 332 -16.89 23.58 -5.96
C LEU A 332 -17.39 22.34 -5.19
N LYS A 333 -16.51 21.55 -4.58
CA LYS A 333 -16.92 20.39 -3.76
C LYS A 333 -17.65 20.82 -2.48
N CYS A 334 -17.16 21.83 -1.76
CA CYS A 334 -17.79 22.34 -0.53
C CYS A 334 -19.19 22.92 -0.78
N THR A 335 -19.37 23.66 -1.87
CA THR A 335 -20.70 24.15 -2.28
C THR A 335 -21.62 22.96 -2.59
N THR A 336 -21.17 21.97 -3.36
CA THR A 336 -22.00 20.80 -3.70
C THR A 336 -22.41 19.96 -2.49
N VAL A 337 -21.51 19.75 -1.51
CA VAL A 337 -21.78 19.01 -0.25
C VAL A 337 -22.73 19.80 0.66
N ARG A 338 -22.54 21.12 0.80
CA ARG A 338 -23.45 21.97 1.58
C ARG A 338 -24.86 21.98 0.97
N TRP A 339 -24.97 22.10 -0.35
CA TRP A 339 -26.25 22.07 -1.06
C TRP A 339 -27.00 20.74 -0.90
N THR A 340 -26.30 19.60 -0.97
CA THR A 340 -26.90 18.27 -0.79
C THR A 340 -27.36 18.01 0.65
N ASN A 341 -26.67 18.56 1.65
CA ASN A 341 -27.10 18.47 3.05
C ASN A 341 -28.29 19.40 3.36
N SER A 342 -28.37 20.59 2.75
CA SER A 342 -29.54 21.47 2.88
C SER A 342 -30.80 21.00 2.16
N LEU A 343 -30.68 20.07 1.19
CA LEU A 343 -31.81 19.43 0.51
C LEU A 343 -32.32 18.16 1.23
N ARG A 344 -31.66 17.74 2.32
CA ARG A 344 -32.03 16.58 3.14
C ARG A 344 -32.62 16.95 4.52
N LEU A 345 -32.80 18.26 4.76
CA LEU A 345 -33.65 18.83 5.81
C LEU A 345 -34.98 19.24 5.17
#